data_AF-A0A7X7K553-F1
#
_entry.id   AF-A0A7X7K553-F1
#
_cell.length_a   1.000
_cell.length_b   1.000
_cell.length_c   1.000
_cell.angle_alpha   90.00
_cell.angle_beta   90.00
_cell.angle_gamma   90.00
#
_symmetry.space_group_name_H-M   'P 1'
#
loop_
_entity.id
_entity.type
_entity.pdbx_description
1 polymer ?
#
loop_
_entity_poly.entity_id
_entity_poly.type
_entity_poly.pdbx_seq_one_letter_code
_entity_poly.pdbx_strand_id
1 'polypeptide(L)'
;MNRNRKWIALILAMSLLIISALACAGTVQNLRIDGLPQYVCPSSTPRPTHTQPATSQPLWPPYFASNLSWYQVAPNFNTIYAQWTGQNAGTVYLSYSGSMTTYPYYWPGSNGYIAVDTIPGPTRTNLYAITVPTGVTYASVSIYASNVAGSSRSYGVTRVTYYIYPNPLNPPPGGAPGSMTPTPRPTYTPWPTPTQYVRTNDYFVGDAIYTPVQPTGLQLRFRVSSISDLPAAEPDAAGQPQSIYIWEFEVKNVGSVEYDIFPAGQMYVSTITLPGGMETDGVWGASIAAAEEAGFTPNYELTDVQPGETKTFTLAAYGPQGTARRVSYVLDVTARDDGGVIPTIVPGQNIVSWINEVNTICTGDIEEP
;
A
#
# COMPACT_ATOMS: atom_id res chain seq x y z
N MET A 1 -49.67 -54.95 29.53
CA MET A 1 -48.96 -53.64 29.63
C MET A 1 -49.69 -52.65 28.73
N ASN A 2 -50.44 -51.72 29.32
CA ASN A 2 -51.58 -51.03 28.70
C ASN A 2 -51.22 -50.11 27.52
N ARG A 3 -51.94 -50.29 26.40
CA ARG A 3 -51.88 -49.47 25.16
C ARG A 3 -51.97 -47.97 25.44
N ASN A 4 -52.68 -47.58 26.49
CA ASN A 4 -52.84 -46.18 26.91
C ASN A 4 -51.55 -45.55 27.47
N ARG A 5 -50.64 -46.32 28.09
CA ARG A 5 -49.35 -45.77 28.59
C ARG A 5 -48.38 -45.44 27.46
N LYS A 6 -48.39 -46.22 26.36
CA LYS A 6 -47.54 -45.94 25.19
C LYS A 6 -48.01 -44.70 24.44
N TRP A 7 -49.32 -44.50 24.31
CA TRP A 7 -49.88 -43.29 23.70
C TRP A 7 -49.62 -42.03 24.53
N ILE A 8 -49.71 -42.11 25.86
CA ILE A 8 -49.39 -40.98 26.73
C ILE A 8 -47.88 -40.64 26.66
N ALA A 9 -47.00 -41.63 26.62
CA ALA A 9 -45.56 -41.39 26.47
C ALA A 9 -45.19 -40.78 25.11
N LEU A 10 -45.88 -41.20 24.04
CA LEU A 10 -45.64 -40.70 22.69
C LEU A 10 -46.20 -39.27 22.52
N ILE A 11 -47.35 -38.98 23.12
CA ILE A 11 -47.90 -37.61 23.18
C ILE A 11 -46.98 -36.71 24.01
N LEU A 12 -46.51 -37.17 25.17
CA LEU A 12 -45.56 -36.41 26.00
C LEU A 12 -44.25 -36.11 25.28
N ALA A 13 -43.66 -37.09 24.59
CA ALA A 13 -42.45 -36.91 23.79
C ALA A 13 -42.67 -35.94 22.61
N MET A 14 -43.82 -36.02 21.93
CA MET A 14 -44.16 -35.08 20.87
C MET A 14 -44.42 -33.66 21.41
N SER A 15 -45.08 -33.52 22.56
CA SER A 15 -45.29 -32.21 23.19
C SER A 15 -43.99 -31.61 23.74
N LEU A 16 -43.04 -32.42 24.24
CA LEU A 16 -41.71 -31.94 24.61
C LEU A 16 -40.91 -31.47 23.38
N LEU A 17 -40.99 -32.19 22.26
CA LEU A 17 -40.41 -31.77 20.98
C LEU A 17 -41.05 -30.51 20.38
N ILE A 18 -42.37 -30.34 20.55
CA ILE A 18 -43.09 -29.16 20.10
C ILE A 18 -42.79 -27.96 21.01
N ILE A 19 -42.69 -28.16 22.33
CA ILE A 19 -42.32 -27.08 23.27
C ILE A 19 -40.86 -26.66 23.09
N SER A 20 -39.94 -27.58 22.77
CA SER A 20 -38.56 -27.21 22.39
C SER A 20 -38.50 -26.45 21.06
N ALA A 21 -39.36 -26.79 20.09
CA ALA A 21 -39.47 -26.05 18.83
C ALA A 21 -40.08 -24.65 19.02
N LEU A 22 -41.00 -24.46 19.97
CA LEU A 22 -41.56 -23.15 20.31
C LEU A 22 -40.64 -22.29 21.17
N ALA A 23 -39.75 -22.86 21.98
CA ALA A 23 -38.73 -22.11 22.72
C ALA A 23 -37.71 -21.43 21.78
N CYS A 24 -37.45 -22.01 20.61
CA CYS A 24 -36.63 -21.40 19.55
C CYS A 24 -37.38 -20.33 18.71
N ALA A 25 -38.69 -20.16 18.88
CA ALA A 25 -39.49 -19.21 18.10
C ALA A 25 -39.58 -17.80 18.71
N GLY A 26 -38.85 -17.55 19.80
CA GLY A 26 -38.70 -16.23 20.44
C GLY A 26 -37.73 -15.33 19.69
N THR A 27 -38.03 -15.01 18.43
CA THR A 27 -37.56 -13.86 17.64
C THR A 27 -36.12 -13.39 17.86
N VAL A 28 -35.14 -14.29 17.74
CA VAL A 28 -33.83 -13.90 17.23
C VAL A 28 -33.99 -13.92 15.71
N GLN A 29 -33.95 -12.76 15.04
CA GLN A 29 -33.98 -12.76 13.58
C GLN A 29 -32.78 -13.59 13.09
N ASN A 30 -33.00 -14.48 12.10
CA ASN A 30 -32.00 -15.42 11.56
C ASN A 30 -30.60 -14.80 11.59
N LEU A 31 -29.73 -15.33 12.46
CA LEU A 31 -28.41 -14.77 12.72
C LEU A 31 -27.65 -14.71 11.39
N ARG A 32 -27.35 -13.51 10.91
CA ARG A 32 -26.68 -13.32 9.61
C ARG A 32 -25.45 -12.46 9.79
N ILE A 33 -24.52 -12.53 8.86
CA ILE A 33 -23.43 -11.56 8.77
C ILE A 33 -23.78 -10.60 7.64
N ASP A 34 -23.97 -9.33 8.00
CA ASP A 34 -24.23 -8.26 7.05
C ASP A 34 -22.91 -7.64 6.63
N GLY A 35 -22.25 -8.24 5.63
CA GLY A 35 -21.06 -7.66 5.01
C GLY A 35 -19.95 -8.64 4.66
N LEU A 36 -19.01 -8.16 3.86
CA LEU A 36 -17.76 -8.84 3.56
C LEU A 36 -16.69 -8.46 4.58
N PRO A 37 -15.68 -9.32 4.83
CA PRO A 37 -14.52 -8.92 5.62
C PRO A 37 -13.86 -7.70 4.97
N GLN A 38 -13.76 -6.62 5.75
CA GLN A 38 -13.08 -5.40 5.37
C GLN A 38 -11.79 -5.30 6.18
N TYR A 39 -10.66 -5.36 5.48
CA TYR A 39 -9.36 -5.19 6.09
C TYR A 39 -8.84 -3.78 5.84
N VAL A 40 -8.30 -3.16 6.87
CA VAL A 40 -7.57 -1.90 6.79
C VAL A 40 -6.09 -2.24 6.74
N CYS A 41 -5.51 -2.32 5.55
CA CYS A 41 -4.13 -2.76 5.40
C CYS A 41 -3.19 -1.55 5.50
N PRO A 42 -2.04 -1.67 6.19
CA PRO A 42 -0.98 -0.68 6.05
C PRO A 42 -0.57 -0.67 4.57
N SER A 43 -0.63 0.51 3.93
CA SER A 43 -0.51 0.55 2.48
C SER A 43 0.83 -0.03 2.01
N SER A 44 0.79 -0.91 1.01
CA SER A 44 1.94 -1.11 0.13
C SER A 44 2.12 0.16 -0.69
N THR A 45 3.36 0.68 -0.66
CA THR A 45 3.97 1.73 -1.51
C THR A 45 3.03 2.72 -2.20
N PRO A 46 3.13 4.05 -1.93
CA PRO A 46 2.23 5.03 -2.53
C PRO A 46 2.18 4.91 -4.05
N ARG A 47 0.98 4.71 -4.61
CA ARG A 47 0.76 4.96 -6.04
C ARG A 47 0.88 6.47 -6.27
N PRO A 48 1.68 6.93 -7.25
CA PRO A 48 1.78 8.33 -7.59
C PRO A 48 0.41 8.80 -8.10
N THR A 49 -0.38 9.42 -7.24
CA THR A 49 -1.65 10.04 -7.62
C THR A 49 -1.61 11.51 -7.27
N HIS A 50 -1.76 12.30 -8.33
CA HIS A 50 -1.92 13.74 -8.37
C HIS A 50 -0.88 14.53 -7.57
N THR A 51 0.19 14.90 -8.27
CA THR A 51 1.06 16.02 -7.96
C THR A 51 0.19 17.20 -7.49
N GLN A 52 0.23 17.53 -6.19
CA GLN A 52 -0.23 18.84 -5.76
C GLN A 52 0.61 19.86 -6.54
N PRO A 53 -0.01 20.78 -7.31
CA PRO A 53 0.75 21.86 -7.92
C PRO A 53 1.49 22.59 -6.80
N ALA A 54 2.79 22.80 -6.99
CA ALA A 54 3.65 23.37 -5.96
C ALA A 54 3.02 24.65 -5.39
N THR A 55 2.75 24.67 -4.09
CA THR A 55 2.17 25.84 -3.39
C THR A 55 3.19 26.96 -3.22
N SER A 56 4.47 26.68 -3.47
CA SER A 56 5.54 27.67 -3.53
C SER A 56 6.20 27.65 -4.91
N GLN A 57 6.45 28.85 -5.46
CA GLN A 57 7.35 28.97 -6.60
C GLN A 57 8.70 28.31 -6.25
N PRO A 58 9.33 27.57 -7.20
CA PRO A 58 10.67 27.05 -6.98
C PRO A 58 11.60 28.17 -6.53
N LEU A 59 12.24 27.99 -5.37
CA LEU A 59 13.27 28.90 -4.88
C LEU A 59 14.55 28.54 -5.61
N TRP A 60 14.95 29.40 -6.54
CA TRP A 60 16.15 29.19 -7.32
C TRP A 60 17.36 29.83 -6.61
N PRO A 61 18.41 29.07 -6.30
CA PRO A 61 19.60 29.63 -5.67
C PRO A 61 20.29 30.61 -6.63
N PRO A 62 20.84 31.75 -6.15
CA PRO A 62 21.62 32.65 -7.00
C PRO A 62 22.80 31.90 -7.64
N TYR A 63 22.86 31.89 -8.97
CA TYR A 63 23.94 31.28 -9.73
C TYR A 63 24.28 32.12 -10.94
N PHE A 64 25.57 32.15 -11.29
CA PHE A 64 26.06 32.81 -12.47
C PHE A 64 27.31 32.13 -13.01
N ALA A 65 27.31 31.82 -14.30
CA ALA A 65 28.48 31.40 -15.04
C ALA A 65 28.61 32.22 -16.31
N SER A 66 29.85 32.52 -16.70
CA SER A 66 30.15 33.32 -17.88
C SER A 66 31.31 32.72 -18.66
N ASN A 67 31.42 33.08 -19.94
CA ASN A 67 32.54 32.75 -20.81
C ASN A 67 32.61 33.75 -22.00
N LEU A 68 33.63 33.61 -22.84
CA LEU A 68 33.69 34.26 -24.15
C LEU A 68 33.46 33.25 -25.28
N SER A 69 33.00 33.72 -26.44
CA SER A 69 32.94 32.89 -27.65
C SER A 69 34.34 32.59 -28.19
N TRP A 70 35.29 33.52 -28.02
CA TRP A 70 36.66 33.43 -28.51
C TRP A 70 37.62 34.20 -27.58
N TYR A 71 38.80 33.64 -27.33
CA TYR A 71 39.90 34.34 -26.64
C TYR A 71 40.85 35.05 -27.62
N GLN A 72 40.50 35.08 -28.91
CA GLN A 72 41.35 35.63 -29.95
C GLN A 72 40.50 36.34 -31.02
N VAL A 73 41.08 37.38 -31.62
CA VAL A 73 40.51 38.13 -32.77
C VAL A 73 41.54 38.25 -33.89
N ALA A 74 41.10 38.29 -35.13
CA ALA A 74 41.96 38.37 -36.31
C ALA A 74 41.63 39.59 -37.19
N PRO A 75 42.41 39.87 -38.25
CA PRO A 75 42.16 41.03 -39.11
C PRO A 75 40.79 40.99 -39.80
N ASN A 76 40.28 39.81 -40.14
CA ASN A 76 38.96 39.59 -40.74
C ASN A 76 37.86 39.19 -39.73
N PHE A 77 38.17 39.13 -38.43
CA PHE A 77 37.26 38.69 -37.38
C PHE A 77 37.50 39.50 -36.10
N ASN A 78 36.69 40.52 -35.89
CA ASN A 78 36.88 41.56 -34.89
C ASN A 78 35.75 41.64 -33.86
N THR A 79 34.79 40.71 -33.88
CA THR A 79 33.68 40.67 -32.92
C THR A 79 33.72 39.39 -32.11
N ILE A 80 33.75 39.50 -30.79
CA ILE A 80 33.61 38.39 -29.85
C ILE A 80 32.28 38.54 -29.11
N TYR A 81 31.80 37.46 -28.51
CA TYR A 81 30.62 37.49 -27.66
C TYR A 81 31.01 37.17 -26.22
N ALA A 82 30.68 38.08 -25.31
CA ALA A 82 30.56 37.73 -23.89
C ALA A 82 29.28 36.93 -23.72
N GLN A 83 29.35 35.81 -23.01
CA GLN A 83 28.25 34.87 -22.84
C GLN A 83 28.05 34.60 -21.35
N TRP A 84 26.81 34.45 -20.94
CA TRP A 84 26.49 34.09 -19.57
C TRP A 84 25.21 33.28 -19.47
N THR A 85 25.15 32.49 -18.40
CA THR A 85 23.94 31.81 -17.93
C THR A 85 23.84 32.06 -16.43
N GLY A 86 22.68 32.53 -15.98
CA GLY A 86 22.44 32.80 -14.57
C GLY A 86 21.00 32.53 -14.16
N GLN A 87 20.82 32.49 -12.84
CA GLN A 87 19.56 32.16 -12.16
C GLN A 87 19.48 33.03 -10.91
N ASN A 88 18.41 33.84 -10.79
CA ASN A 88 18.27 34.86 -9.74
C ASN A 88 19.56 35.71 -9.54
N ALA A 89 20.28 35.96 -10.63
CA ALA A 89 21.63 36.52 -10.57
C ALA A 89 21.65 38.06 -10.47
N GLY A 90 20.50 38.70 -10.60
CA GLY A 90 20.39 40.16 -10.59
C GLY A 90 20.84 40.76 -11.92
N THR A 91 21.48 41.93 -11.86
CA THR A 91 21.97 42.63 -13.04
C THR A 91 23.35 42.11 -13.44
N VAL A 92 23.53 41.81 -14.73
CA VAL A 92 24.81 41.39 -15.29
C VAL A 92 25.56 42.63 -15.75
N TYR A 93 26.77 42.78 -15.24
CA TYR A 93 27.67 43.87 -15.57
C TYR A 93 28.84 43.35 -16.40
N LEU A 94 29.17 44.14 -17.41
CA LEU A 94 30.26 43.87 -18.35
C LEU A 94 31.19 45.08 -18.37
N SER A 95 32.50 44.85 -18.34
CA SER A 95 33.50 45.86 -18.63
C SER A 95 34.50 45.29 -19.62
N TYR A 96 34.91 46.05 -20.61
CA TYR A 96 35.97 45.67 -21.52
C TYR A 96 36.87 46.86 -21.83
N SER A 97 38.17 46.61 -21.93
CA SER A 97 39.19 47.59 -22.30
C SER A 97 40.39 46.86 -22.89
N GLY A 98 41.39 47.58 -23.40
CA GLY A 98 42.55 46.93 -23.99
C GLY A 98 43.74 47.85 -24.19
N SER A 99 44.81 47.28 -24.74
CA SER A 99 46.02 47.98 -25.15
C SER A 99 46.17 47.99 -26.66
N MET A 100 46.77 49.06 -27.17
CA MET A 100 47.09 49.22 -28.60
C MET A 100 48.60 49.32 -28.78
N THR A 101 49.12 48.93 -29.94
CA THR A 101 50.54 49.12 -30.30
C THR A 101 50.87 50.51 -30.81
N THR A 102 49.85 51.30 -31.18
CA THR A 102 49.97 52.69 -31.62
C THR A 102 49.29 53.64 -30.64
N TYR A 103 49.73 54.90 -30.61
CA TYR A 103 49.11 55.95 -29.80
C TYR A 103 47.57 55.97 -30.03
N PRO A 104 46.73 55.99 -28.97
CA PRO A 104 47.01 56.32 -27.57
C PRO A 104 47.47 55.16 -26.66
N TYR A 105 47.90 54.02 -27.22
CA TYR A 105 48.35 52.80 -26.50
C TYR A 105 47.30 52.12 -25.60
N TYR A 106 46.11 52.70 -25.50
CA TYR A 106 45.02 52.21 -24.68
C TYR A 106 43.68 52.32 -25.41
N TRP A 107 42.85 51.31 -25.24
CA TRP A 107 41.47 51.28 -25.69
C TRP A 107 40.54 51.35 -24.47
N PRO A 108 39.78 52.44 -24.30
CA PRO A 108 38.88 52.59 -23.15
C PRO A 108 37.72 51.60 -23.15
N GLY A 109 37.40 51.00 -24.30
CA GLY A 109 36.33 50.03 -24.45
C GLY A 109 35.00 50.54 -23.91
N SER A 110 34.47 49.90 -22.86
CA SER A 110 33.18 50.25 -22.24
C SER A 110 33.25 51.45 -21.30
N ASN A 111 34.44 51.98 -21.00
CA ASN A 111 34.66 53.08 -20.05
C ASN A 111 34.05 52.82 -18.66
N GLY A 112 34.24 51.61 -18.15
CA GLY A 112 33.68 51.12 -16.88
C GLY A 112 32.69 49.98 -17.07
N TYR A 113 31.97 49.63 -15.99
CA TYR A 113 30.96 48.59 -16.03
C TYR A 113 29.65 49.10 -16.61
N ILE A 114 29.17 48.43 -17.65
CA ILE A 114 27.86 48.64 -18.25
C ILE A 114 26.91 47.50 -17.84
N ALA A 115 25.65 47.82 -17.57
CA ALA A 115 24.61 46.82 -17.35
C ALA A 115 24.14 46.28 -18.71
N VAL A 116 24.29 44.97 -18.93
CA VAL A 116 23.99 44.32 -20.21
C VAL A 116 22.82 43.35 -20.15
N ASP A 117 22.43 42.93 -18.95
CA ASP A 117 21.29 42.03 -18.75
C ASP A 117 20.72 42.14 -17.34
N THR A 118 19.50 41.62 -17.15
CA THR A 118 18.91 41.41 -15.82
C THR A 118 18.26 40.02 -15.78
N ILE A 119 18.58 39.28 -14.72
CA ILE A 119 18.15 37.90 -14.47
C ILE A 119 17.33 37.85 -13.17
N PRO A 120 16.04 38.25 -13.22
CA PRO A 120 15.16 38.31 -12.05
C PRO A 120 14.46 36.99 -11.72
N GLY A 121 14.67 35.94 -12.52
CA GLY A 121 13.89 34.69 -12.46
C GLY A 121 14.71 33.42 -12.70
N PRO A 122 14.07 32.32 -13.16
CA PRO A 122 14.58 30.96 -13.07
C PRO A 122 15.91 30.81 -13.79
N THR A 123 15.98 30.83 -15.12
CA THR A 123 17.26 30.76 -15.82
C THR A 123 17.22 31.65 -17.05
N ARG A 124 18.27 32.43 -17.26
CA ARG A 124 18.47 33.20 -18.48
C ARG A 124 19.88 32.98 -19.00
N THR A 125 19.97 32.65 -20.28
CA THR A 125 21.21 32.60 -21.05
C THR A 125 21.17 33.70 -22.08
N ASN A 126 22.25 34.45 -22.18
CA ASN A 126 22.33 35.57 -23.12
C ASN A 126 23.78 35.86 -23.51
N LEU A 127 23.94 36.74 -24.50
CA LEU A 127 25.22 37.14 -25.04
C LEU A 127 25.27 38.64 -25.34
N TYR A 128 26.47 39.21 -25.28
CA TYR A 128 26.77 40.59 -25.65
C TYR A 128 27.87 40.63 -26.69
N ALA A 129 27.63 41.27 -27.82
CA ALA A 129 28.63 41.48 -28.85
C ALA A 129 29.64 42.56 -28.43
N ILE A 130 30.93 42.26 -28.51
CA ILE A 130 32.02 43.20 -28.27
C ILE A 130 32.85 43.29 -29.55
N THR A 131 32.84 44.46 -30.18
CA THR A 131 33.69 44.74 -31.35
C THR A 131 35.04 45.26 -30.86
N VAL A 132 36.11 44.50 -31.11
CA VAL A 132 37.49 44.84 -30.76
C VAL A 132 38.15 45.53 -31.95
N PRO A 133 38.49 46.84 -31.86
CA PRO A 133 39.10 47.58 -32.96
C PRO A 133 40.41 46.94 -33.44
N THR A 134 40.72 47.11 -34.72
CA THR A 134 41.90 46.51 -35.37
C THR A 134 43.22 46.89 -34.72
N GLY A 135 43.31 48.09 -34.13
CA GLY A 135 44.50 48.56 -33.40
C GLY A 135 44.72 47.95 -32.02
N VAL A 136 43.74 47.20 -31.48
CA VAL A 136 43.84 46.60 -30.13
C VAL A 136 44.59 45.28 -30.20
N THR A 137 45.70 45.17 -29.48
CA THR A 137 46.57 43.98 -29.43
C THR A 137 46.12 43.00 -28.35
N TYR A 138 45.72 43.52 -27.20
CA TYR A 138 45.19 42.73 -26.08
C TYR A 138 43.98 43.44 -25.50
N ALA A 139 42.91 42.71 -25.25
CA ALA A 139 41.74 43.20 -24.54
C ALA A 139 41.48 42.35 -23.30
N SER A 140 41.01 43.00 -22.24
CA SER A 140 40.49 42.36 -21.03
C SER A 140 38.99 42.56 -20.97
N VAL A 141 38.25 41.48 -20.74
CA VAL A 141 36.79 41.48 -20.57
C VAL A 141 36.46 40.96 -19.18
N SER A 142 35.75 41.74 -18.38
CA SER A 142 35.30 41.36 -17.04
C SER A 142 33.78 41.28 -16.98
N ILE A 143 33.26 40.19 -16.42
CA ILE A 143 31.83 39.88 -16.33
C ILE A 143 31.49 39.51 -14.88
N TYR A 144 30.43 40.08 -14.31
CA TYR A 144 29.90 39.65 -13.00
C TYR A 144 28.39 39.89 -12.91
N ALA A 145 27.75 39.29 -11.90
CA ALA A 145 26.34 39.49 -11.61
C ALA A 145 26.13 40.02 -10.18
N SER A 146 25.23 40.99 -10.01
CA SER A 146 25.07 41.76 -8.76
C SER A 146 24.67 40.92 -7.55
N ASN A 147 23.88 39.87 -7.76
CA ASN A 147 23.31 39.07 -6.67
C ASN A 147 24.08 37.76 -6.42
N VAL A 148 25.21 37.56 -7.09
CA VAL A 148 26.04 36.36 -6.94
C VAL A 148 27.43 36.77 -6.49
N ALA A 149 27.70 36.63 -5.19
CA ALA A 149 28.99 36.93 -4.61
C ALA A 149 30.09 36.07 -5.27
N GLY A 150 31.24 36.66 -5.59
CA GLY A 150 32.35 35.96 -6.23
C GLY A 150 32.11 35.55 -7.70
N SER A 151 31.05 36.07 -8.34
CA SER A 151 30.73 35.80 -9.76
C SER A 151 31.65 36.49 -10.75
N SER A 152 32.49 37.42 -10.29
CA SER A 152 33.41 38.16 -11.16
C SER A 152 34.41 37.22 -11.86
N ARG A 153 34.47 37.33 -13.18
CA ARG A 153 35.41 36.62 -14.04
C ARG A 153 36.06 37.61 -14.99
N SER A 154 37.36 37.41 -15.26
CA SER A 154 38.11 38.21 -16.23
C SER A 154 38.72 37.29 -17.27
N TYR A 155 38.60 37.70 -18.54
CA TYR A 155 39.04 36.94 -19.70
C TYR A 155 39.99 37.81 -20.53
N GLY A 156 41.09 37.22 -20.99
CA GLY A 156 42.01 37.86 -21.93
C GLY A 156 41.64 37.53 -23.37
N VAL A 157 41.76 38.53 -24.25
CA VAL A 157 41.52 38.40 -25.69
C VAL A 157 42.73 38.93 -26.43
N THR A 158 43.38 38.09 -27.23
CA THR A 158 44.61 38.45 -27.95
C THR A 158 44.34 38.59 -29.44
N ARG A 159 44.89 39.64 -30.05
CA ARG A 159 44.87 39.78 -31.51
C ARG A 159 45.95 38.90 -32.15
N VAL A 160 45.55 38.10 -33.12
CA VAL A 160 46.46 37.35 -33.99
C VAL A 160 46.70 38.10 -35.31
N THR A 161 47.85 37.87 -35.92
CA THR A 161 48.29 38.57 -37.15
C THR A 161 47.89 37.87 -38.45
N TYR A 162 47.49 36.60 -38.38
CA TYR A 162 47.06 35.80 -39.54
C TYR A 162 45.53 35.77 -39.68
N TYR A 163 45.05 35.57 -40.91
CA TYR A 163 43.63 35.37 -41.19
C TYR A 163 43.17 33.99 -40.71
N ILE A 164 41.96 33.92 -40.14
CA ILE A 164 41.41 32.68 -39.54
C ILE A 164 40.81 31.75 -40.63
N TYR A 165 40.61 32.20 -41.86
CA TYR A 165 40.11 31.32 -42.93
C TYR A 165 41.28 30.57 -43.61
N PRO A 166 41.29 29.24 -43.72
CA PRO A 166 40.25 28.25 -43.40
C PRO A 166 40.43 27.52 -42.05
N ASN A 167 41.35 27.96 -41.20
CA ASN A 167 41.79 27.22 -40.01
C ASN A 167 41.11 27.74 -38.73
N PRO A 168 40.14 27.02 -38.14
CA PRO A 168 39.44 27.53 -36.96
C PRO A 168 40.42 27.64 -35.79
N LEU A 169 40.47 28.80 -35.15
CA LEU A 169 41.07 28.92 -33.82
C LEU A 169 40.34 27.95 -32.89
N ASN A 170 41.05 27.31 -31.96
CA ASN A 170 40.39 26.46 -30.98
C ASN A 170 39.38 27.31 -30.20
N PRO A 171 38.06 27.01 -30.26
CA PRO A 171 37.12 27.64 -29.36
C PRO A 171 37.56 27.35 -27.92
N PRO A 172 37.23 28.23 -26.96
CA PRO A 172 37.45 27.96 -25.54
C PRO A 172 37.01 26.54 -25.17
N PRO A 173 37.80 25.77 -24.39
CA PRO A 173 37.32 24.53 -23.80
C PRO A 173 36.07 24.85 -22.98
N GLY A 174 34.90 24.38 -23.42
CA GLY A 174 33.67 24.44 -22.63
C GLY A 174 32.47 25.21 -23.21
N GLY A 175 32.58 25.89 -24.36
CA GLY A 175 31.43 26.55 -25.01
C GLY A 175 30.63 27.50 -24.11
N ALA A 176 29.40 27.82 -24.49
CA ALA A 176 28.49 28.64 -23.69
C ALA A 176 28.14 27.90 -22.38
N PRO A 177 28.09 28.59 -21.22
CA PRO A 177 27.78 27.95 -19.95
C PRO A 177 26.41 27.26 -19.97
N GLY A 178 26.39 25.96 -19.63
CA GLY A 178 25.16 25.16 -19.60
C GLY A 178 24.15 25.66 -18.57
N SER A 179 22.85 25.46 -18.85
CA SER A 179 21.78 25.75 -17.89
C SER A 179 21.84 24.81 -16.70
N MET A 180 21.67 25.33 -15.49
CA MET A 180 21.34 24.50 -14.34
C MET A 180 19.83 24.29 -14.28
N THR A 181 19.42 23.04 -14.18
CA THR A 181 18.07 22.65 -13.75
C THR A 181 18.11 22.39 -12.24
N PRO A 182 17.20 22.96 -11.43
CA PRO A 182 17.13 22.67 -10.02
C PRO A 182 16.75 21.20 -9.84
N THR A 183 17.32 20.58 -8.82
CA THR A 183 16.76 19.35 -8.29
C THR A 183 15.37 19.67 -7.74
N PRO A 184 14.29 19.01 -8.19
CA PRO A 184 12.97 19.20 -7.62
C PRO A 184 13.03 18.99 -6.11
N ARG A 185 12.41 19.90 -5.34
CA ARG A 185 12.27 19.71 -3.90
C ARG A 185 11.43 18.44 -3.67
N PRO A 186 11.80 17.53 -2.77
CA PRO A 186 10.97 16.39 -2.44
C PRO A 186 9.60 16.90 -1.97
N THR A 187 8.55 16.63 -2.72
CA THR A 187 7.18 16.76 -2.22
C THR A 187 7.00 15.72 -1.12
N TYR A 188 6.51 16.15 0.03
CA TYR A 188 6.04 15.24 1.06
C TYR A 188 5.02 14.30 0.43
N THR A 189 5.30 13.01 0.44
CA THR A 189 4.28 11.99 0.19
C THR A 189 3.22 12.18 1.27
N PRO A 190 1.94 12.40 0.93
CA PRO A 190 0.89 12.34 1.95
C PRO A 190 0.94 10.96 2.61
N TRP A 191 0.67 10.94 3.92
CA TRP A 191 0.50 9.70 4.66
C TRP A 191 -0.47 8.79 3.90
N PRO A 192 -0.14 7.51 3.72
CA PRO A 192 -0.99 6.64 2.95
C PRO A 192 -2.37 6.57 3.57
N THR A 193 -3.39 6.90 2.78
CA THR A 193 -4.77 6.60 3.11
C THR A 193 -4.89 5.08 3.23
N PRO A 194 -5.42 4.54 4.33
CA PRO A 194 -5.63 3.11 4.46
C PRO A 194 -6.44 2.61 3.26
N THR A 195 -5.89 1.64 2.53
CA THR A 195 -6.63 1.06 1.40
C THR A 195 -7.43 -0.10 1.94
N GLN A 196 -8.75 0.00 1.78
CA GLN A 196 -9.66 -1.06 2.14
C GLN A 196 -9.42 -2.25 1.22
N TYR A 197 -9.02 -3.38 1.79
CA TYR A 197 -8.98 -4.67 1.08
C TYR A 197 -10.25 -5.43 1.47
N VAL A 198 -11.09 -5.72 0.48
CA VAL A 198 -12.31 -6.49 0.68
C VAL A 198 -12.09 -7.86 0.06
N ARG A 199 -12.05 -8.91 0.87
CA ARG A 199 -11.99 -10.29 0.37
C ARG A 199 -13.41 -10.81 0.23
N THR A 200 -13.72 -11.44 -0.90
CA THR A 200 -15.10 -11.79 -1.25
C THR A 200 -15.61 -13.09 -0.60
N ASN A 201 -14.73 -14.00 -0.14
CA ASN A 201 -15.14 -15.40 0.08
C ASN A 201 -14.74 -16.06 1.43
N ASP A 202 -13.57 -15.78 2.02
CA ASP A 202 -13.07 -16.49 3.23
C ASP A 202 -12.39 -15.53 4.22
N TYR A 203 -12.55 -15.78 5.53
CA TYR A 203 -11.81 -15.13 6.62
C TYR A 203 -10.50 -15.89 6.91
N PHE A 204 -9.43 -15.24 7.35
CA PHE A 204 -8.19 -15.94 7.74
C PHE A 204 -8.30 -16.51 9.15
N VAL A 205 -7.57 -17.59 9.46
CA VAL A 205 -7.42 -18.02 10.85
C VAL A 205 -6.86 -16.86 11.67
N GLY A 206 -7.50 -16.59 12.80
CA GLY A 206 -7.24 -15.45 13.66
C GLY A 206 -8.17 -14.26 13.42
N ASP A 207 -8.91 -14.19 12.32
CA ASP A 207 -9.82 -13.07 12.08
C ASP A 207 -11.10 -13.19 12.93
N ALA A 208 -11.49 -12.08 13.55
CA ALA A 208 -12.73 -11.94 14.30
C ALA A 208 -13.89 -11.46 13.40
N ILE A 209 -15.06 -12.02 13.59
CA ILE A 209 -16.24 -11.76 12.77
C ILE A 209 -17.37 -11.31 13.67
N TYR A 210 -17.98 -10.17 13.38
CA TYR A 210 -19.09 -9.64 14.16
C TYR A 210 -20.41 -9.83 13.43
N THR A 211 -21.42 -10.28 14.15
CA THR A 211 -22.80 -10.21 13.66
C THR A 211 -23.28 -8.75 13.77
N PRO A 212 -24.24 -8.32 12.93
CA PRO A 212 -24.91 -7.04 13.14
C PRO A 212 -25.63 -7.06 14.49
N VAL A 213 -25.78 -5.88 15.10
CA VAL A 213 -26.60 -5.71 16.28
C VAL A 213 -28.05 -6.02 15.92
N GLN A 214 -28.62 -7.05 16.55
CA GLN A 214 -30.01 -7.41 16.34
C GLN A 214 -30.95 -6.47 17.10
N PRO A 215 -32.22 -6.32 16.68
CA PRO A 215 -33.22 -5.56 17.44
C PRO A 215 -33.44 -6.06 18.87
N THR A 216 -33.14 -7.33 19.13
CA THR A 216 -33.16 -7.95 20.47
C THR A 216 -32.02 -7.50 21.36
N GLY A 217 -31.00 -6.83 20.82
CA GLY A 217 -29.77 -6.49 21.52
C GLY A 217 -28.69 -7.58 21.48
N LEU A 218 -28.91 -8.66 20.72
CA LEU A 218 -27.90 -9.71 20.49
C LEU A 218 -26.83 -9.21 19.52
N GLN A 219 -25.57 -9.44 19.87
CA GLN A 219 -24.43 -9.23 18.98
C GLN A 219 -23.31 -10.19 19.37
N LEU A 220 -22.77 -10.94 18.42
CA LEU A 220 -21.77 -11.97 18.65
C LEU A 220 -20.50 -11.65 17.87
N ARG A 221 -19.36 -12.03 18.47
CA ARG A 221 -18.07 -12.10 17.80
C ARG A 221 -17.64 -13.56 17.72
N PHE A 222 -17.29 -14.02 16.53
CA PHE A 222 -16.75 -15.36 16.28
C PHE A 222 -15.29 -15.27 15.82
N ARG A 223 -14.45 -16.22 16.20
CA ARG A 223 -13.06 -16.32 15.73
C ARG A 223 -12.64 -17.77 15.73
N VAL A 224 -11.98 -18.23 14.67
CA VAL A 224 -11.20 -19.46 14.71
C VAL A 224 -9.75 -19.08 14.97
N SER A 225 -9.20 -19.49 16.12
CA SER A 225 -7.84 -19.07 16.55
C SER A 225 -6.76 -20.00 16.02
N SER A 226 -7.07 -21.28 15.82
CA SER A 226 -6.14 -22.27 15.31
C SER A 226 -6.86 -23.37 14.53
N ILE A 227 -6.18 -23.90 13.51
CA ILE A 227 -6.56 -25.12 12.79
C ILE A 227 -5.28 -25.96 12.67
N SER A 228 -5.38 -27.24 13.00
CA SER A 228 -4.27 -28.19 12.93
C SER A 228 -4.77 -29.57 12.53
N ASP A 229 -3.84 -30.43 12.13
CA ASP A 229 -4.10 -31.82 11.80
C ASP A 229 -3.05 -32.75 12.41
N LEU A 230 -3.47 -33.98 12.69
CA LEU A 230 -2.60 -35.07 13.10
C LEU A 230 -3.05 -36.38 12.46
N PRO A 231 -2.15 -37.36 12.26
CA PRO A 231 -2.53 -38.65 11.71
C PRO A 231 -3.40 -39.42 12.69
N ALA A 232 -4.49 -40.02 12.21
CA ALA A 232 -5.24 -40.98 13.02
C ALA A 232 -4.47 -42.31 13.14
N ALA A 233 -4.58 -42.96 14.28
CA ALA A 233 -4.02 -44.27 14.57
C ALA A 233 -4.75 -45.38 13.81
N GLU A 234 -6.08 -45.27 13.69
CA GLU A 234 -6.90 -46.25 12.98
C GLU A 234 -7.32 -45.72 11.60
N PRO A 235 -7.35 -46.57 10.55
CA PRO A 235 -7.92 -46.20 9.26
C PRO A 235 -9.43 -46.02 9.34
N ASP A 236 -10.03 -45.42 8.31
CA ASP A 236 -11.48 -45.28 8.21
C ASP A 236 -12.19 -46.64 8.06
N ALA A 237 -13.53 -46.62 8.03
CA ALA A 237 -14.35 -47.82 7.88
C ALA A 237 -14.10 -48.60 6.56
N ALA A 238 -13.48 -47.97 5.56
CA ALA A 238 -13.09 -48.56 4.28
C ALA A 238 -11.61 -49.00 4.26
N GLY A 239 -10.90 -48.89 5.39
CA GLY A 239 -9.48 -49.23 5.52
C GLY A 239 -8.54 -48.19 4.92
N GLN A 240 -9.01 -46.98 4.60
CA GLN A 240 -8.18 -45.90 4.08
C GLN A 240 -7.53 -45.11 5.21
N PRO A 241 -6.30 -44.59 5.01
CA PRO A 241 -5.69 -43.66 5.96
C PRO A 241 -6.57 -42.42 6.17
N GLN A 242 -6.70 -41.99 7.42
CA GLN A 242 -7.45 -40.81 7.81
C GLN A 242 -6.61 -39.88 8.70
N SER A 243 -7.02 -38.61 8.78
CA SER A 243 -6.44 -37.61 9.67
C SER A 243 -7.50 -37.16 10.68
N ILE A 244 -7.03 -36.66 11.82
CA ILE A 244 -7.83 -35.90 12.78
C ILE A 244 -7.55 -34.42 12.58
N TYR A 245 -8.60 -33.65 12.38
CA TYR A 245 -8.56 -32.21 12.26
C TYR A 245 -9.01 -31.57 13.55
N ILE A 246 -8.24 -30.64 14.09
CA ILE A 246 -8.50 -29.95 15.35
C ILE A 246 -8.57 -28.46 15.10
N TRP A 247 -9.60 -27.80 15.61
CA TRP A 247 -9.71 -26.34 15.54
C TRP A 247 -10.19 -25.74 16.87
N GLU A 248 -9.69 -24.56 17.20
CA GLU A 248 -10.22 -23.75 18.30
C GLU A 248 -11.15 -22.67 17.78
N PHE A 249 -12.32 -22.60 18.40
CA PHE A 249 -13.35 -21.64 18.11
C PHE A 249 -13.66 -20.80 19.33
N GLU A 250 -13.55 -19.50 19.20
CA GLU A 250 -13.88 -18.51 20.22
C GLU A 250 -15.16 -17.77 19.84
N VAL A 251 -16.08 -17.68 20.80
CA VAL A 251 -17.27 -16.84 20.71
C VAL A 251 -17.28 -15.84 21.87
N LYS A 252 -17.51 -14.57 21.56
CA LYS A 252 -17.77 -13.52 22.55
C LYS A 252 -19.14 -12.92 22.31
N ASN A 253 -19.95 -12.86 23.36
CA ASN A 253 -21.20 -12.11 23.31
C ASN A 253 -20.90 -10.64 23.62
N VAL A 254 -20.92 -9.80 22.59
CA VAL A 254 -20.72 -8.35 22.72
C VAL A 254 -22.05 -7.60 22.82
N GLY A 255 -23.17 -8.33 22.79
CA GLY A 255 -24.51 -7.82 22.95
C GLY A 255 -24.94 -7.66 24.41
N SER A 256 -26.25 -7.55 24.60
CA SER A 256 -26.91 -7.26 25.89
C SER A 256 -27.88 -8.36 26.35
N VAL A 257 -28.04 -9.41 25.54
CA VAL A 257 -28.90 -10.58 25.84
C VAL A 257 -28.09 -11.86 25.75
N GLU A 258 -28.49 -12.89 26.48
CA GLU A 258 -27.86 -14.21 26.43
C GLU A 258 -27.99 -14.89 25.06
N TYR A 259 -27.09 -15.82 24.77
CA TYR A 259 -27.11 -16.60 23.53
C TYR A 259 -26.66 -18.04 23.79
N ASP A 260 -27.45 -19.00 23.32
CA ASP A 260 -27.10 -20.42 23.39
C ASP A 260 -26.38 -20.85 22.12
N ILE A 261 -25.22 -21.49 22.28
CA ILE A 261 -24.41 -22.00 21.18
C ILE A 261 -24.21 -23.51 21.28
N PHE A 262 -24.21 -24.19 20.13
CA PHE A 262 -23.89 -25.61 20.02
C PHE A 262 -22.77 -25.83 18.98
N PRO A 263 -21.50 -25.55 19.34
CA PRO A 263 -20.40 -25.50 18.39
C PRO A 263 -20.18 -26.81 17.63
N ALA A 264 -20.34 -27.95 18.30
CA ALA A 264 -20.16 -29.27 17.69
C ALA A 264 -21.19 -29.58 16.60
N GLY A 265 -22.42 -29.09 16.73
CA GLY A 265 -23.46 -29.23 15.71
C GLY A 265 -23.41 -28.15 14.63
N GLN A 266 -22.72 -27.03 14.88
CA GLN A 266 -22.68 -25.88 14.00
C GLN A 266 -21.37 -25.75 13.22
N MET A 267 -20.33 -26.50 13.60
CA MET A 267 -19.01 -26.42 12.96
C MET A 267 -18.56 -27.73 12.33
N TYR A 268 -17.86 -27.58 11.21
CA TYR A 268 -17.28 -28.70 10.47
C TYR A 268 -16.08 -28.24 9.63
N VAL A 269 -15.18 -29.17 9.31
CA VAL A 269 -14.20 -28.96 8.25
C VAL A 269 -14.93 -29.05 6.92
N SER A 270 -14.78 -28.05 6.06
CA SER A 270 -15.50 -27.94 4.79
C SER A 270 -14.64 -28.24 3.55
N THR A 271 -13.32 -28.04 3.66
CA THR A 271 -12.36 -28.36 2.60
C THR A 271 -11.11 -28.99 3.21
N ILE A 272 -10.60 -30.06 2.58
CA ILE A 272 -9.34 -30.72 2.92
C ILE A 272 -8.40 -30.68 1.71
N THR A 273 -7.14 -30.34 1.92
CA THR A 273 -6.08 -30.50 0.92
C THR A 273 -5.43 -31.87 1.09
N LEU A 274 -5.60 -32.73 0.09
CA LEU A 274 -5.06 -34.09 0.04
C LEU A 274 -3.53 -34.06 -0.18
N PRO A 275 -2.78 -35.16 0.11
CA PRO A 275 -1.32 -35.23 -0.06
C PRO A 275 -0.81 -34.89 -1.47
N GLY A 276 -1.66 -35.05 -2.50
CA GLY A 276 -1.35 -34.66 -3.88
C GLY A 276 -1.61 -33.19 -4.22
N GLY A 277 -1.98 -32.36 -3.25
CA GLY A 277 -2.31 -30.93 -3.43
C GLY A 277 -3.72 -30.66 -3.96
N MET A 278 -4.50 -31.70 -4.27
CA MET A 278 -5.90 -31.57 -4.67
C MET A 278 -6.77 -31.23 -3.45
N GLU A 279 -7.72 -30.31 -3.64
CA GLU A 279 -8.73 -29.99 -2.62
C GLU A 279 -9.96 -30.89 -2.79
N THR A 280 -10.53 -31.34 -1.68
CA THR A 280 -11.82 -32.03 -1.62
C THR A 280 -12.74 -31.28 -0.66
N ASP A 281 -13.95 -30.99 -1.13
CA ASP A 281 -15.00 -30.40 -0.31
C ASP A 281 -15.85 -31.48 0.34
N GLY A 282 -16.37 -31.21 1.53
CA GLY A 282 -17.17 -32.16 2.30
C GLY A 282 -17.69 -31.59 3.60
N VAL A 283 -18.22 -32.48 4.45
CA VAL A 283 -18.70 -32.14 5.80
C VAL A 283 -18.11 -33.14 6.76
N TRP A 284 -17.06 -32.73 7.46
CA TRP A 284 -16.45 -33.52 8.53
C TRP A 284 -16.74 -32.83 9.86
N GLY A 285 -17.83 -33.26 10.50
CA GLY A 285 -18.34 -32.69 11.74
C GLY A 285 -17.55 -33.14 12.96
N ALA A 286 -17.64 -32.35 14.02
CA ALA A 286 -16.98 -32.66 15.28
C ALA A 286 -17.47 -33.99 15.88
N SER A 287 -16.56 -34.80 16.41
CA SER A 287 -16.88 -36.09 17.02
C SER A 287 -16.08 -36.30 18.30
N ILE A 288 -16.71 -36.97 19.28
CA ILE A 288 -16.08 -37.27 20.57
C ILE A 288 -14.89 -38.22 20.37
N ALA A 289 -15.05 -39.23 19.51
CA ALA A 289 -13.98 -40.19 19.20
C ALA A 289 -12.71 -39.51 18.66
N ALA A 290 -12.85 -38.56 17.72
CA ALA A 290 -11.70 -37.81 17.21
C ALA A 290 -11.03 -36.95 18.29
N ALA A 291 -11.80 -36.36 19.21
CA ALA A 291 -11.27 -35.56 20.30
C ALA A 291 -10.52 -36.42 21.33
N GLU A 292 -11.08 -37.57 21.69
CA GLU A 292 -10.46 -38.53 22.60
C GLU A 292 -9.13 -39.04 22.04
N GLU A 293 -9.09 -39.38 20.73
CA GLU A 293 -7.87 -39.81 20.06
C GLU A 293 -6.85 -38.67 19.94
N ALA A 294 -7.30 -37.44 19.70
CA ALA A 294 -6.47 -36.24 19.75
C ALA A 294 -6.00 -35.87 21.18
N GLY A 295 -6.48 -36.57 22.21
CA GLY A 295 -6.00 -36.44 23.59
C GLY A 295 -6.66 -35.31 24.38
N PHE A 296 -7.86 -34.85 24.01
CA PHE A 296 -8.59 -33.84 24.77
C PHE A 296 -10.05 -34.22 25.02
N THR A 297 -10.62 -33.69 26.11
CA THR A 297 -12.05 -33.86 26.43
C THR A 297 -12.83 -32.69 25.84
N PRO A 298 -13.71 -32.92 24.85
CA PRO A 298 -14.46 -31.84 24.22
C PRO A 298 -15.62 -31.36 25.10
N ASN A 299 -15.96 -30.07 25.01
CA ASN A 299 -17.24 -29.55 25.46
C ASN A 299 -18.17 -29.39 24.24
N TYR A 300 -18.94 -30.44 23.96
CA TYR A 300 -19.91 -30.47 22.86
C TYR A 300 -21.35 -30.38 23.37
N GLU A 301 -21.60 -29.73 24.49
CA GLU A 301 -22.97 -29.50 24.97
C GLU A 301 -23.47 -28.13 24.52
N LEU A 302 -24.79 -27.96 24.48
CA LEU A 302 -25.40 -26.64 24.35
C LEU A 302 -24.91 -25.77 25.51
N THR A 303 -24.32 -24.64 25.18
CA THR A 303 -23.65 -23.77 26.14
C THR A 303 -24.21 -22.36 26.02
N ASP A 304 -24.62 -21.78 27.15
CA ASP A 304 -25.04 -20.38 27.22
C ASP A 304 -23.83 -19.45 27.13
N VAL A 305 -23.98 -18.28 26.53
CA VAL A 305 -22.94 -17.24 26.48
C VAL A 305 -23.57 -15.94 26.96
N GLN A 306 -23.22 -15.53 28.17
CA GLN A 306 -23.78 -14.35 28.82
C GLN A 306 -23.24 -13.04 28.19
N PRO A 307 -23.95 -11.90 28.30
CA PRO A 307 -23.46 -10.62 27.83
C PRO A 307 -22.05 -10.28 28.37
N GLY A 308 -21.13 -9.96 27.46
CA GLY A 308 -19.72 -9.69 27.77
C GLY A 308 -18.83 -10.93 27.95
N GLU A 309 -19.42 -12.13 27.99
CA GLU A 309 -18.69 -13.38 28.18
C GLU A 309 -17.97 -13.81 26.90
N THR A 310 -16.80 -14.43 27.06
CA THR A 310 -16.06 -15.11 25.98
C THR A 310 -15.89 -16.57 26.35
N LYS A 311 -16.26 -17.46 25.43
CA LYS A 311 -16.07 -18.91 25.55
C LYS A 311 -15.24 -19.43 24.39
N THR A 312 -14.37 -20.39 24.69
CA THR A 312 -13.52 -21.06 23.70
C THR A 312 -13.82 -22.55 23.71
N PHE A 313 -13.91 -23.12 22.50
CA PHE A 313 -14.22 -24.52 22.26
C PHE A 313 -13.12 -25.13 21.40
N THR A 314 -12.58 -26.26 21.82
CA THR A 314 -11.70 -27.09 20.99
C THR A 314 -12.52 -28.22 20.41
N LEU A 315 -12.51 -28.34 19.08
CA LEU A 315 -13.27 -29.34 18.34
C LEU A 315 -12.35 -30.20 17.51
N ALA A 316 -12.75 -31.46 17.29
CA ALA A 316 -12.03 -32.39 16.45
C ALA A 316 -12.94 -33.25 15.57
N ALA A 317 -12.51 -33.53 14.34
CA ALA A 317 -13.23 -34.35 13.37
C ALA A 317 -12.28 -35.30 12.64
N TYR A 318 -12.77 -36.49 12.27
CA TYR A 318 -12.07 -37.35 11.31
C TYR A 318 -12.35 -36.91 9.88
N GLY A 319 -11.36 -37.08 9.00
CA GLY A 319 -11.57 -37.00 7.56
C GLY A 319 -10.44 -37.67 6.77
N PRO A 320 -10.53 -37.68 5.43
CA PRO A 320 -9.50 -38.26 4.56
C PRO A 320 -8.10 -37.78 4.92
N GLN A 321 -7.08 -38.62 4.76
CA GLN A 321 -5.70 -38.18 4.99
C GLN A 321 -5.39 -36.89 4.22
N GLY A 322 -4.89 -35.87 4.93
CA GLY A 322 -4.59 -34.55 4.36
C GLY A 322 -4.52 -33.47 5.44
N THR A 323 -4.54 -32.22 5.00
CA THR A 323 -4.53 -31.02 5.87
C THR A 323 -5.84 -30.26 5.76
N ALA A 324 -6.36 -29.74 6.88
CA ALA A 324 -7.61 -28.96 6.86
C ALA A 324 -7.36 -27.61 6.18
N ARG A 325 -8.12 -27.32 5.12
CA ARG A 325 -8.02 -26.09 4.34
C ARG A 325 -9.03 -25.04 4.78
N ARG A 326 -10.26 -25.45 5.10
CA ARG A 326 -11.34 -24.57 5.56
C ARG A 326 -12.14 -25.19 6.69
N VAL A 327 -12.53 -24.36 7.66
CA VAL A 327 -13.51 -24.69 8.71
C VAL A 327 -14.68 -23.75 8.57
N SER A 328 -15.90 -24.28 8.67
CA SER A 328 -17.13 -23.53 8.50
C SER A 328 -18.01 -23.57 9.75
N TYR A 329 -18.73 -22.47 10.00
CA TYR A 329 -19.72 -22.30 11.06
C TYR A 329 -21.08 -21.95 10.47
N VAL A 330 -22.13 -22.66 10.91
CA VAL A 330 -23.52 -22.43 10.50
C VAL A 330 -24.20 -21.51 11.51
N LEU A 331 -24.55 -20.29 11.09
CA LEU A 331 -25.11 -19.25 11.96
C LEU A 331 -26.53 -19.55 12.42
N ASP A 332 -27.34 -20.19 11.57
CA ASP A 332 -28.65 -20.68 11.96
C ASP A 332 -28.98 -21.96 11.15
N VAL A 333 -29.28 -23.01 11.90
CA VAL A 333 -29.47 -24.37 11.37
C VAL A 333 -30.87 -24.55 10.77
N THR A 334 -31.80 -23.62 11.06
CA THR A 334 -33.22 -23.69 10.69
C THR A 334 -33.57 -22.94 9.41
N ALA A 335 -32.77 -21.96 8.97
CA ALA A 335 -32.97 -21.30 7.67
C ALA A 335 -32.33 -22.04 6.47
N ARG A 336 -32.07 -23.34 6.63
CA ARG A 336 -31.47 -24.21 5.60
C ARG A 336 -32.56 -24.65 4.60
N ASP A 337 -32.74 -23.89 3.53
CA ASP A 337 -33.75 -24.11 2.48
C ASP A 337 -33.12 -24.56 1.13
N ASP A 338 -32.06 -25.37 1.19
CA ASP A 338 -31.10 -25.56 0.07
C ASP A 338 -31.18 -26.90 -0.68
N GLY A 339 -32.31 -27.62 -0.65
CA GLY A 339 -32.62 -28.64 -1.66
C GLY A 339 -31.54 -29.73 -1.92
N GLY A 340 -30.61 -29.95 -0.98
CA GLY A 340 -29.57 -30.99 -1.05
C GLY A 340 -28.26 -30.64 -1.77
N VAL A 341 -27.96 -29.38 -2.12
CA VAL A 341 -26.68 -29.02 -2.77
C VAL A 341 -25.85 -28.11 -1.88
N ILE A 342 -24.63 -28.56 -1.55
CA ILE A 342 -23.65 -27.86 -0.69
C ILE A 342 -23.19 -26.55 -1.36
N PRO A 343 -23.42 -25.36 -0.78
CA PRO A 343 -22.88 -24.10 -1.31
C PRO A 343 -21.52 -23.77 -0.67
N THR A 344 -20.51 -23.48 -1.51
CA THR A 344 -19.14 -23.07 -1.14
C THR A 344 -18.92 -21.55 -1.20
N ILE A 345 -19.91 -20.71 -0.88
CA ILE A 345 -19.82 -19.24 -1.08
C ILE A 345 -20.31 -18.44 0.14
N VAL A 346 -19.51 -17.48 0.61
CA VAL A 346 -19.86 -16.39 1.54
C VAL A 346 -20.02 -15.09 0.72
N PRO A 347 -20.87 -14.08 1.06
CA PRO A 347 -21.82 -13.94 2.18
C PRO A 347 -23.31 -13.98 1.79
N GLY A 348 -24.12 -14.46 2.74
CA GLY A 348 -25.59 -14.54 2.73
C GLY A 348 -26.09 -15.83 2.06
N GLN A 349 -26.68 -16.81 2.74
CA GLN A 349 -27.42 -16.83 4.00
C GLN A 349 -26.97 -18.05 4.84
N ASN A 350 -26.45 -17.79 6.05
CA ASN A 350 -26.18 -18.76 7.15
C ASN A 350 -24.90 -19.59 7.27
N ILE A 351 -23.84 -19.40 6.46
CA ILE A 351 -22.53 -20.08 6.70
C ILE A 351 -21.37 -19.10 6.63
N VAL A 352 -20.39 -19.31 7.50
CA VAL A 352 -19.15 -18.53 7.65
C VAL A 352 -17.97 -19.47 7.56
N SER A 353 -16.91 -19.08 6.87
CA SER A 353 -15.74 -19.95 6.68
C SER A 353 -14.43 -19.24 6.98
N TRP A 354 -13.55 -19.94 7.69
CA TRP A 354 -12.15 -19.56 7.91
C TRP A 354 -11.24 -20.46 7.06
N ILE A 355 -10.34 -19.85 6.29
CA ILE A 355 -9.29 -20.55 5.56
C ILE A 355 -8.07 -20.73 6.48
N ASN A 356 -7.45 -21.91 6.44
CA ASN A 356 -6.25 -22.25 7.18
C ASN A 356 -5.00 -21.58 6.56
N GLU A 357 -5.00 -20.26 6.61
CA GLU A 357 -3.96 -19.35 6.19
C GLU A 357 -3.93 -18.19 7.18
N VAL A 358 -2.76 -17.56 7.33
CA VAL A 358 -2.61 -16.35 8.15
C VAL A 358 -2.63 -15.13 7.22
N ASN A 359 -3.31 -14.07 7.62
CA ASN A 359 -3.31 -12.82 6.87
C ASN A 359 -1.90 -12.20 6.86
N THR A 360 -1.22 -12.25 5.72
CA THR A 360 0.11 -11.66 5.51
C THR A 360 0.06 -10.25 4.92
N ILE A 361 -1.15 -9.75 4.60
CA ILE A 361 -1.38 -8.54 3.81
C ILE A 361 -1.77 -7.37 4.72
N CYS A 362 -2.53 -7.62 5.78
CA CYS A 362 -3.10 -6.58 6.63
C CYS A 362 -2.81 -6.94 8.10
N THR A 363 -2.11 -6.05 8.80
CA THR A 363 -1.85 -6.20 10.25
C THR A 363 -2.81 -5.31 11.02
N GLY A 364 -3.71 -5.91 11.78
CA GLY A 364 -4.65 -5.23 12.66
C GLY A 364 -5.79 -6.18 13.02
N ASP A 365 -6.16 -6.22 14.30
CA ASP A 365 -7.40 -6.90 14.71
C ASP A 365 -8.59 -6.13 14.14
N ILE A 366 -9.65 -6.85 13.76
CA ILE A 366 -10.93 -6.21 13.41
C ILE A 366 -11.46 -5.59 14.70
N GLU A 367 -11.38 -4.26 14.79
CA GLU A 367 -11.82 -3.48 15.95
C GLU A 367 -13.26 -3.84 16.32
N GLU A 368 -13.54 -3.92 17.63
CA GLU A 368 -14.91 -4.05 18.11
C GLU A 368 -15.71 -2.83 17.61
N PRO A 369 -16.85 -3.04 16.92
CA PRO A 369 -17.62 -1.96 16.31
C PRO A 369 -18.22 -0.96 17.31
#